data_AF-A0A1A8HA17-F1
#
_entry.id   AF-A0A1A8HA17-F1
#
_cell.length_a   1.000
_cell.length_b   1.000
_cell.length_c   1.000
_cell.angle_alpha   90.00
_cell.angle_beta   90.00
_cell.angle_gamma   90.00
#
_symmetry.space_group_name_H-M   'P 1'
#
loop_
_entity.id
_entity.type
_entity.pdbx_description
1 polymer ?
#
loop_
_entity_poly.entity_id
_entity_poly.type
_entity_poly.pdbx_seq_one_letter_code
_entity_poly.pdbx_strand_id
1 'polypeptide(L)'
;RLYCLNCADGSLVWTFQTTGKVYSTPCVFDGFAAGKKGVLVGVASTDGTIWILDVRDGQIVTSHTLPGEVFSSPVVWGNILVIGCRNDYVYCLNLKSEPKDI
;
A
#
# COMPACT_ATOMS: atom_id res chain seq x y z
N ARG A 1 8.97 0.67 -8.60
CA ARG A 1 8.03 1.38 -9.49
C ARG A 1 6.84 0.48 -9.74
N LEU A 2 5.63 1.05 -9.68
CA LEU A 2 4.35 0.40 -9.94
C LEU A 2 3.72 1.03 -11.18
N TYR A 3 3.00 0.22 -11.95
CA TYR A 3 2.29 0.63 -13.16
C TYR A 3 0.84 0.19 -13.05
N CYS A 4 -0.08 1.06 -13.44
CA CYS A 4 -1.47 0.71 -13.65
C CYS A 4 -1.79 0.82 -15.13
N LEU A 5 -2.32 -0.28 -15.68
CA LEU A 5 -2.67 -0.39 -17.07
C LEU A 5 -4.18 -0.56 -17.20
N ASN A 6 -4.74 -0.02 -18.27
CA ASN A 6 -6.12 -0.26 -18.64
C ASN A 6 -6.28 -1.74 -19.03
N CYS A 7 -7.28 -2.41 -18.48
CA CYS A 7 -7.49 -3.84 -18.70
C CYS A 7 -7.97 -4.19 -20.11
N ALA A 8 -8.58 -3.24 -20.83
CA ALA A 8 -9.14 -3.47 -22.16
C ALA A 8 -8.07 -3.43 -23.26
N ASP A 9 -7.09 -2.52 -23.16
CA ASP A 9 -6.12 -2.25 -24.22
C ASP A 9 -4.65 -2.22 -23.76
N GLY A 10 -4.38 -2.37 -22.46
CA GLY A 10 -3.03 -2.33 -21.92
C GLY A 10 -2.39 -0.94 -21.89
N SER A 11 -3.15 0.12 -22.22
CA SER A 11 -2.64 1.50 -22.17
C SER A 11 -2.26 1.90 -20.74
N LEU A 12 -1.21 2.70 -20.62
CA LEU A 12 -0.74 3.19 -19.32
C LEU A 12 -1.72 4.22 -18.76
N VAL A 13 -2.27 3.96 -17.58
CA VAL A 13 -3.17 4.89 -16.86
C VAL A 13 -2.34 5.80 -15.96
N TRP A 14 -1.52 5.21 -15.08
CA TRP A 14 -0.64 5.94 -14.19
C TRP A 14 0.59 5.12 -13.79
N THR A 15 1.62 5.81 -13.30
CA THR A 15 2.81 5.19 -12.70
C THR A 15 3.05 5.75 -11.32
N PHE A 16 3.56 4.92 -10.42
CA PHE A 16 3.98 5.35 -9.10
C PHE A 16 5.43 4.93 -8.83
N GLN A 17 6.28 5.88 -8.44
CA GLN A 17 7.66 5.60 -8.10
C GLN A 17 7.80 5.35 -6.59
N THR A 18 8.07 4.09 -6.25
CA THR A 18 8.49 3.70 -4.90
C THR A 18 9.94 4.10 -4.63
N THR A 19 10.27 4.28 -3.36
CA THR A 19 11.62 4.58 -2.87
C THR A 19 12.54 3.34 -2.88
N GLY A 20 11.98 2.15 -2.62
CA GLY A 20 12.68 0.87 -2.77
C GLY A 20 12.22 0.05 -3.98
N LYS A 21 12.86 -1.12 -4.17
CA LYS A 21 12.42 -2.12 -5.15
C LYS A 21 11.08 -2.70 -4.70
N VAL A 22 10.25 -3.13 -5.65
CA VAL A 22 8.97 -3.79 -5.35
C VAL A 22 9.12 -5.26 -5.73
N TYR A 23 9.30 -6.13 -4.73
CA TYR A 23 9.23 -7.59 -4.90
C TYR A 23 7.89 -8.16 -4.42
N SER A 24 7.15 -7.38 -3.64
CA SER A 24 5.84 -7.75 -3.13
C SER A 24 4.78 -7.71 -4.24
N THR A 25 3.73 -8.51 -4.09
CA THR A 25 2.53 -8.40 -4.91
C THR A 25 1.65 -7.28 -4.34
N PRO A 26 1.31 -6.23 -5.12
CA PRO A 26 0.35 -5.21 -4.67
C PRO A 26 -1.03 -5.82 -4.40
N CYS A 27 -1.78 -5.28 -3.44
CA CYS A 27 -3.15 -5.68 -3.15
C CYS A 27 -4.12 -4.55 -3.49
N VAL A 28 -5.25 -4.88 -4.14
CA VAL A 28 -6.35 -3.94 -4.39
C VAL A 28 -7.47 -4.27 -3.42
N PHE A 29 -8.06 -3.26 -2.78
CA PHE A 29 -9.10 -3.45 -1.78
C PHE A 29 -10.06 -2.26 -1.71
N ASP A 30 -11.33 -2.55 -1.40
CA ASP A 30 -12.29 -1.53 -1.01
C ASP A 30 -12.09 -1.18 0.47
N GLY A 31 -11.90 0.10 0.78
CA GLY A 31 -11.61 0.47 2.15
C GLY A 31 -11.66 1.95 2.45
N PHE A 32 -11.24 2.26 3.68
CA PHE A 32 -11.04 3.61 4.15
C PHE A 32 -9.64 3.73 4.71
N ALA A 33 -8.86 4.68 4.18
CA ALA A 33 -7.53 4.99 4.67
C ALA A 33 -7.37 6.51 4.76
N ALA A 34 -6.84 7.00 5.89
CA ALA A 34 -6.51 8.42 6.10
C ALA A 34 -7.58 9.42 5.63
N GLY A 35 -8.85 9.21 5.99
CA GLY A 35 -9.95 10.11 5.61
C GLY A 35 -10.59 9.82 4.25
N LYS A 36 -10.02 8.91 3.45
CA LYS A 36 -10.44 8.63 2.08
C LYS A 36 -11.07 7.24 1.96
N LYS A 37 -12.33 7.22 1.51
CA LYS A 37 -13.05 5.99 1.14
C LYS A 37 -12.92 5.74 -0.36
N GLY A 38 -12.68 4.49 -0.75
CA GLY A 38 -12.68 4.09 -2.15
C GLY A 38 -11.96 2.77 -2.39
N VAL A 39 -11.69 2.51 -3.66
CA VAL A 39 -10.81 1.41 -4.07
C VAL A 39 -9.37 1.87 -3.95
N LEU A 40 -8.57 1.16 -3.18
CA LEU A 40 -7.21 1.51 -2.82
C LEU A 40 -6.24 0.41 -3.24
N VAL A 41 -4.96 0.77 -3.38
CA VAL A 41 -3.87 -0.16 -3.71
C VAL A 41 -2.81 -0.12 -2.62
N GLY A 42 -2.56 -1.24 -1.98
CA GLY A 42 -1.46 -1.44 -1.03
C GLY A 42 -0.24 -2.02 -1.74
N VAL A 43 0.92 -1.38 -1.60
CA VAL A 43 2.19 -1.88 -2.17
C VAL A 43 3.33 -1.67 -1.17
N ALA A 44 4.22 -2.66 -1.04
CA ALA A 44 5.38 -2.56 -0.18
C ALA A 44 6.69 -2.58 -0.98
N SER A 45 7.63 -1.72 -0.60
CA SER A 45 8.97 -1.70 -1.14
C SER A 45 10.02 -2.23 -0.16
N THR A 46 11.17 -2.66 -0.69
CA THR A 46 12.25 -3.31 0.08
C THR A 46 12.84 -2.44 1.18
N ASP A 47 12.69 -1.13 1.10
CA ASP A 47 13.12 -0.19 2.12
C ASP A 47 12.19 -0.16 3.36
N GLY A 48 11.20 -1.05 3.41
CA GLY A 48 10.26 -1.14 4.52
C GLY A 48 9.05 -0.23 4.40
N THR A 49 8.94 0.54 3.31
CA THR A 49 7.82 1.46 3.10
C THR A 49 6.62 0.76 2.47
N ILE A 50 5.47 0.88 3.13
CA ILE A 50 4.16 0.48 2.63
C ILE A 50 3.42 1.72 2.17
N TRP A 51 2.94 1.70 0.94
CA TRP A 51 2.19 2.78 0.30
C TRP A 51 0.75 2.35 0.12
N ILE A 52 -0.18 3.24 0.46
CA ILE A 52 -1.60 3.12 0.11
C ILE A 52 -1.91 4.19 -0.92
N LEU A 53 -2.34 3.78 -2.11
CA LEU A 53 -2.61 4.65 -3.25
C LEU A 53 -4.10 4.62 -3.60
N ASP A 54 -4.62 5.69 -4.19
CA ASP A 54 -5.94 5.66 -4.85
C ASP A 54 -5.81 4.96 -6.20
N VAL A 55 -6.67 3.98 -6.48
CA VAL A 55 -6.59 3.20 -7.72
C VAL A 55 -6.80 4.05 -8.98
N ARG A 56 -7.49 5.19 -8.87
CA ARG A 56 -7.92 5.99 -10.02
C ARG A 56 -6.79 6.80 -10.63
N ASP A 57 -5.92 7.34 -9.79
CA ASP A 57 -4.86 8.27 -10.20
C ASP A 57 -3.47 7.90 -9.67
N GLY A 58 -3.35 6.86 -8.84
CA GLY A 58 -2.10 6.44 -8.25
C GLY A 58 -1.54 7.41 -7.20
N GLN A 59 -2.35 8.40 -6.76
CA GLN A 59 -1.92 9.33 -5.73
C GLN A 59 -1.83 8.65 -4.37
N ILE A 60 -0.83 9.07 -3.58
CA ILE A 60 -0.64 8.57 -2.21
C ILE A 60 -1.80 9.04 -1.33
N VAL A 61 -2.45 8.07 -0.68
CA VAL A 61 -3.43 8.32 0.38
C VAL A 61 -2.73 8.34 1.74
N THR A 62 -1.87 7.36 2.01
CA THR A 62 -1.01 7.33 3.21
C THR A 62 0.18 6.40 2.98
N SER A 63 1.18 6.47 3.86
CA SER A 63 2.29 5.54 3.90
C SER A 63 2.71 5.21 5.33
N HIS A 64 3.32 4.04 5.50
CA HIS A 64 3.85 3.57 6.76
C HIS A 64 5.22 2.94 6.53
N THR A 65 6.18 3.25 7.38
CA THR A 65 7.52 2.66 7.32
C THR A 65 7.69 1.68 8.46
N LEU A 66 8.03 0.44 8.11
CA LEU A 66 8.43 -0.58 9.06
C LEU A 66 9.93 -0.50 9.33
N PRO A 67 10.42 -0.96 10.50
CA PRO A 67 11.83 -0.83 10.89
C PRO A 67 12.77 -1.78 10.14
N GLY A 68 12.27 -2.63 9.24
CA GLY A 68 13.06 -3.59 8.49
C GLY A 68 12.58 -3.71 7.05
N GLU A 69 13.38 -4.40 6.24
CA GLU A 69 13.05 -4.63 4.84
C GLU A 69 11.76 -5.45 4.70
N VAL A 70 10.99 -5.13 3.66
CA VAL A 70 9.72 -5.80 3.37
C VAL A 70 9.76 -6.41 1.98
N PHE A 71 9.64 -7.73 1.94
CA PHE A 71 9.53 -8.52 0.70
C PHE A 71 8.16 -9.20 0.57
N SER A 72 7.43 -9.32 1.68
CA SER A 72 6.11 -9.96 1.75
C SER A 72 5.05 -9.15 1.02
N SER A 73 4.02 -9.82 0.51
CA SER A 73 2.84 -9.18 -0.07
C SER A 73 1.89 -8.70 1.03
N PRO A 74 1.40 -7.44 1.01
CA PRO A 74 0.37 -6.99 1.93
C PRO A 74 -0.96 -7.72 1.69
N VAL A 75 -1.69 -8.03 2.75
CA VAL A 75 -3.09 -8.47 2.70
C VAL A 75 -3.96 -7.55 3.54
N VAL A 76 -5.16 -7.24 3.08
CA VAL A 76 -6.09 -6.35 3.79
C VAL A 76 -7.33 -7.14 4.20
N TRP A 77 -7.70 -7.03 5.48
CA TRP A 77 -8.95 -7.53 6.03
C TRP A 77 -9.66 -6.42 6.80
N GLY A 78 -10.81 -5.98 6.27
CA GLY A 78 -11.50 -4.79 6.77
C GLY A 78 -10.63 -3.54 6.62
N ASN A 79 -10.18 -2.97 7.75
CA ASN A 79 -9.28 -1.80 7.76
C ASN A 79 -7.88 -2.15 8.27
N ILE A 80 -7.55 -3.44 8.37
CA ILE A 80 -6.25 -3.90 8.85
C ILE A 80 -5.44 -4.41 7.67
N LEU A 81 -4.26 -3.83 7.47
CA LEU A 81 -3.24 -4.36 6.58
C LEU A 81 -2.28 -5.24 7.38
N VAL A 82 -2.11 -6.49 6.94
CA VAL A 82 -1.19 -7.45 7.53
C VAL A 82 -0.01 -7.68 6.60
N ILE A 83 1.22 -7.62 7.13
CA ILE A 83 2.43 -7.81 6.33
C ILE A 83 3.61 -8.32 7.18
N GLY A 84 4.37 -9.27 6.64
CA GLY A 84 5.59 -9.78 7.27
C GLY A 84 6.81 -8.89 6.96
N CYS A 85 7.64 -8.65 7.97
CA CYS A 85 8.84 -7.82 7.89
C CYS A 85 10.09 -8.65 8.23
N ARG A 86 11.25 -8.31 7.65
CA ARG A 86 12.52 -9.02 7.86
C ARG A 86 13.15 -8.79 9.24
N ASN A 87 12.41 -8.22 10.18
CA ASN A 87 12.84 -8.04 11.57
C ASN A 87 12.20 -9.08 12.51
N ASP A 88 11.78 -10.22 11.97
CA ASP A 88 11.15 -11.35 12.67
C ASP A 88 9.72 -11.09 13.18
N TYR A 89 9.05 -10.01 12.72
CA TYR A 89 7.68 -9.69 13.10
C TYR A 89 6.70 -9.68 11.91
N VAL A 90 5.43 -9.96 12.23
CA VAL A 90 4.28 -9.66 11.37
C VAL A 90 3.58 -8.43 11.94
N TYR A 91 3.35 -7.43 11.08
CA TYR A 91 2.72 -6.18 11.44
C TYR A 91 1.25 -6.18 11.04
N CYS A 92 0.42 -5.61 11.91
CA CYS A 92 -0.98 -5.28 11.63
C CYS A 92 -1.14 -3.76 11.71
N LEU A 93 -1.39 -3.12 10.57
CA LEU A 93 -1.53 -1.68 10.47
C LEU A 93 -3.01 -1.32 10.34
N ASN A 94 -3.52 -0.48 11.23
CA ASN A 94 -4.86 0.07 11.10
C ASN A 94 -4.83 1.23 10.10
N LEU A 95 -5.53 1.08 8.98
CA LEU A 95 -5.60 2.08 7.91
C LEU A 95 -6.54 3.24 8.26
N LYS A 96 -7.47 3.02 9.21
CA LYS A 96 -8.23 4.11 9.83
C LYS A 96 -7.30 4.81 10.82
N SER A 97 -6.56 5.82 10.36
CA SER A 97 -6.04 6.81 11.28
C SER A 97 -7.20 7.64 11.80
N GLU A 98 -7.58 7.46 13.06
CA GLU A 98 -8.26 8.54 13.79
C GLU A 98 -7.22 9.66 14.02
N PRO A 99 -7.64 10.93 14.10
CA PRO A 99 -6.76 11.97 14.60
C PRO A 99 -6.17 11.48 15.93
N LYS A 100 -4.85 11.52 16.09
CA LYS A 100 -4.29 11.50 17.43
C LYS A 100 -4.77 12.79 18.08
N ASP A 101 -5.73 12.68 18.99
CA ASP A 101 -6.03 13.77 19.92
C ASP A 101 -4.70 14.15 20.60
N ILE A 102 -4.25 15.38 20.35
CA ILE A 102 -3.19 16.07 21.08
C ILE A 102 -3.79 17.37 21.56
#